data_AF-A0A196NGE7-F1
#
_entry.id   AF-A0A196NGE7-F1
#
_cell.length_a   1.000
_cell.length_b   1.000
_cell.length_c   1.000
_cell.angle_alpha   90.00
_cell.angle_beta   90.00
_cell.angle_gamma   90.00
#
_symmetry.space_group_name_H-M   'P 1'
#
loop_
_entity.id
_entity.type
_entity.pdbx_description
1 polymer ?
#
loop_
_entity_poly.entity_id
_entity_poly.type
_entity_poly.pdbx_seq_one_letter_code
_entity_poly.pdbx_strand_id
1 'polypeptide(L)'
;MTDRYTDKPFLKLLDAYVLDAIGHLDEKSDAQLTAAEPALREAFGGESDWRGIVVERMQFPEGIAGAIREVWEKGAVRFREEQGHEPDPAEFARIFNDTNFPH
;
A
#
# COMPACT_ATOMS: atom_id res chain seq x y z
N MET A 1 -19.83 -8.40 2.60
CA MET A 1 -19.00 -7.63 1.65
C MET A 1 -18.95 -6.21 2.17
N THR A 2 -18.08 -5.96 3.13
CA THR A 2 -18.07 -4.70 3.88
C THR A 2 -17.46 -3.62 3.02
N ASP A 3 -18.22 -2.54 2.88
CA ASP A 3 -18.00 -1.28 2.17
C ASP A 3 -16.79 -0.50 2.74
N ARG A 4 -15.64 -1.19 2.89
CA ARG A 4 -14.45 -0.69 3.59
C ARG A 4 -13.70 0.41 2.83
N TYR A 5 -13.92 0.45 1.52
CA TYR A 5 -13.27 1.39 0.60
C TYR A 5 -14.11 2.64 0.33
N THR A 6 -15.39 2.62 0.66
CA THR A 6 -16.34 3.68 0.31
C THR A 6 -16.18 4.91 1.20
N ASP A 7 -15.63 4.73 2.41
CA ASP A 7 -15.39 5.82 3.36
C ASP A 7 -13.89 6.09 3.62
N LYS A 8 -12.98 5.31 3.02
CA LYS A 8 -11.54 5.34 3.33
C LYS A 8 -10.66 5.45 2.09
N PRO A 9 -10.66 6.62 1.42
CA PRO A 9 -9.75 6.89 0.29
C PRO A 9 -8.27 6.66 0.66
N PHE A 10 -7.93 6.85 1.94
CA PHE A 10 -6.58 6.61 2.45
C PHE A 10 -6.16 5.13 2.41
N LEU A 11 -7.06 4.19 2.72
CA LEU A 11 -6.72 2.76 2.65
C LEU A 11 -6.41 2.32 1.23
N LYS A 12 -7.14 2.86 0.24
CA LYS A 12 -6.87 2.60 -1.18
C LYS A 12 -5.50 3.17 -1.59
N LEU A 13 -5.14 4.34 -1.08
CA LEU A 13 -3.82 4.95 -1.31
C LEU A 13 -2.71 4.10 -0.70
N LEU A 14 -2.92 3.61 0.52
CA LEU A 14 -1.97 2.76 1.22
C LEU A 14 -1.82 1.38 0.54
N ASP A 15 -2.92 0.75 0.11
CA ASP A 15 -2.87 -0.47 -0.70
C ASP A 15 -1.99 -0.25 -1.95
N ALA A 16 -2.19 0.88 -2.66
CA ALA A 16 -1.37 1.22 -3.82
C ALA A 16 0.10 1.48 -3.46
N TYR A 17 0.38 2.09 -2.31
CA TYR A 17 1.75 2.27 -1.80
C TYR A 17 2.45 0.94 -1.54
N VAL A 18 1.75 -0.02 -0.93
CA VAL A 18 2.29 -1.36 -0.68
C VAL A 18 2.56 -2.07 -2.01
N LEU A 19 1.62 -2.00 -2.97
CA LEU A 19 1.79 -2.55 -4.31
C LEU A 19 2.98 -1.91 -5.05
N ASP A 20 3.17 -0.59 -4.91
CA ASP A 20 4.31 0.14 -5.48
C ASP A 20 5.63 -0.33 -4.87
N ALA A 21 5.68 -0.47 -3.55
CA ALA A 21 6.86 -0.93 -2.82
C ALA A 21 7.31 -2.34 -3.24
N ILE A 22 6.37 -3.23 -3.55
CA ILE A 22 6.66 -4.59 -4.03
C ILE A 22 6.80 -4.67 -5.56
N GLY A 23 6.61 -3.56 -6.29
CA GLY A 23 6.71 -3.52 -7.77
C GLY A 23 5.53 -4.13 -8.51
N HIS A 24 4.37 -4.26 -7.88
CA HIS A 24 3.12 -4.77 -8.45
C HIS A 24 2.08 -3.68 -8.74
N LEU A 25 2.45 -2.39 -8.61
CA LEU A 25 1.57 -1.29 -9.00
C LEU A 25 1.59 -1.11 -10.53
N ASP A 26 0.41 -1.12 -11.14
CA ASP A 26 0.25 -0.85 -12.57
C ASP A 26 0.45 0.65 -12.88
N GLU A 27 1.09 0.95 -14.01
CA GLU A 27 1.35 2.34 -14.47
C GLU A 27 0.07 3.18 -14.56
N LYS A 28 -1.08 2.57 -14.90
CA LYS A 28 -2.37 3.26 -14.92
C LYS A 28 -2.82 3.67 -13.52
N SER A 29 -2.52 2.86 -12.51
CA SER A 29 -2.84 3.18 -11.12
C SER A 29 -1.96 4.29 -10.60
N ASP A 30 -0.66 4.23 -10.91
CA ASP A 30 0.29 5.31 -10.59
C ASP A 30 -0.11 6.64 -11.25
N ALA A 31 -0.45 6.63 -12.55
CA ALA A 31 -0.89 7.84 -13.25
C ALA A 31 -2.19 8.42 -12.67
N GLN A 32 -3.13 7.58 -12.25
CA GLN A 32 -4.37 8.04 -11.59
C GLN A 32 -4.10 8.64 -10.21
N LEU A 33 -3.19 8.07 -9.42
CA LEU A 33 -2.82 8.60 -8.11
C LEU A 33 -2.06 9.91 -8.24
N THR A 34 -1.13 9.99 -9.19
CA THR A 34 -0.41 11.20 -9.57
C THR A 34 -1.38 12.30 -10.00
N ALA A 35 -2.36 11.99 -10.85
CA ALA A 35 -3.40 12.97 -11.23
C ALA A 35 -4.29 13.40 -10.04
N ALA A 36 -4.45 12.52 -9.04
CA ALA A 36 -5.20 12.79 -7.81
C ALA A 36 -4.35 13.45 -6.72
N GLU A 37 -3.03 13.61 -6.90
CA GLU A 37 -2.13 14.25 -5.93
C GLU A 37 -2.64 15.56 -5.36
N PRO A 38 -3.10 16.54 -6.15
CA PRO A 38 -3.63 17.78 -5.58
C PRO A 38 -4.78 17.51 -4.59
N ALA A 39 -5.72 16.64 -4.94
CA ALA A 39 -6.83 16.28 -4.07
C ALA A 39 -6.39 15.47 -2.83
N LEU A 40 -5.39 14.59 -2.98
CA LEU A 40 -4.80 13.84 -1.87
C LEU A 40 -4.06 14.78 -0.91
N ARG A 41 -3.36 15.76 -1.44
CA ARG A 41 -2.62 16.78 -0.70
C ARG A 41 -3.58 17.68 0.08
N GLU A 42 -4.71 18.06 -0.52
CA GLU A 42 -5.80 18.79 0.16
C GLU A 42 -6.49 17.93 1.23
N ALA A 43 -6.74 16.65 0.96
CA ALA A 43 -7.47 15.76 1.87
C ALA A 43 -6.63 15.28 3.06
N PHE A 44 -5.35 14.97 2.85
CA PHE A 44 -4.48 14.33 3.84
C PHE A 44 -3.36 15.22 4.36
N GLY A 45 -3.06 16.33 3.66
CA GLY A 45 -1.91 17.18 3.95
C GLY A 45 -0.59 16.59 3.45
N GLY A 46 0.43 17.44 3.33
CA GLY A 46 1.76 17.11 2.83
C GLY A 46 2.17 18.05 1.68
N GLU A 47 3.47 18.17 1.40
CA GLU A 47 3.98 18.88 0.21
C GLU A 47 4.61 17.90 -0.80
N SER A 48 4.86 16.67 -0.36
CA SER A 48 5.47 15.60 -1.12
C SER A 48 4.50 14.95 -2.12
N ASP A 49 5.01 14.05 -2.96
CA ASP A 49 4.21 13.17 -3.81
C ASP A 49 3.26 12.30 -2.97
N TRP A 50 2.27 11.67 -3.61
CA TRP A 50 1.31 10.80 -2.91
C TRP A 50 1.98 9.72 -2.05
N ARG A 51 3.16 9.22 -2.45
CA ARG A 51 4.00 8.30 -1.69
C ARG A 51 4.53 8.93 -0.40
N GLY A 52 4.98 10.18 -0.48
CA GLY A 52 5.46 10.95 0.68
C GLY A 52 4.34 11.24 1.66
N ILE A 53 3.15 11.60 1.16
CA ILE A 53 1.94 11.78 1.99
C ILE A 53 1.67 10.52 2.83
N VAL A 54 1.77 9.33 2.23
CA VAL A 54 1.60 8.06 2.95
C VAL A 54 2.68 7.90 4.02
N VAL A 55 3.96 8.09 3.68
CA VAL A 55 5.07 7.94 4.62
C VAL A 55 4.95 8.91 5.80
N GLU A 56 4.65 10.18 5.53
CA GLU A 56 4.47 11.23 6.54
C GLU A 56 3.29 10.93 7.45
N ARG A 57 2.14 10.57 6.87
CA ARG A 57 0.90 10.31 7.61
C ARG A 57 1.01 9.07 8.50
N MET A 58 1.71 8.05 8.02
CA MET A 58 1.95 6.81 8.75
C MET A 58 3.15 6.89 9.67
N GLN A 59 3.89 8.00 9.61
CA GLN A 59 5.18 8.18 10.26
C GLN A 59 6.12 7.00 9.98
N PHE A 60 6.06 6.47 8.75
CA PHE A 60 6.89 5.35 8.38
C PHE A 60 8.36 5.77 8.36
N PRO A 61 9.27 4.87 8.79
CA PRO A 61 10.68 5.15 8.70
C PRO A 61 11.12 5.27 7.24
N GLU A 62 12.18 6.05 7.02
CA GLU A 62 12.85 6.12 5.72
C GLU A 62 13.25 4.69 5.28
N GLY A 63 12.82 4.29 4.09
CA GLY A 63 13.08 2.95 3.55
C GLY A 63 12.02 1.89 3.88
N ILE A 64 10.84 2.26 4.42
CA ILE A 64 9.73 1.32 4.64
C ILE A 64 9.36 0.52 3.38
N ALA A 65 9.45 1.11 2.19
CA ALA A 65 9.21 0.40 0.93
C ALA A 65 10.13 -0.81 0.76
N GLY A 66 11.41 -0.67 1.14
CA GLY A 66 12.37 -1.78 1.14
C GLY A 66 12.03 -2.84 2.18
N ALA A 67 11.57 -2.44 3.37
CA ALA A 67 11.13 -3.38 4.39
C ALA A 67 9.86 -4.13 3.98
N ILE A 68 8.87 -3.46 3.38
CA ILE A 68 7.66 -4.06 2.83
C ILE A 68 8.03 -5.11 1.77
N ARG A 69 8.93 -4.74 0.85
CA ARG A 69 9.44 -5.66 -0.16
C ARG A 69 10.13 -6.88 0.45
N GLU A 70 10.97 -6.69 1.46
CA GLU A 70 11.63 -7.80 2.14
C GLU A 70 10.63 -8.74 2.83
N VAL A 71 9.61 -8.17 3.48
CA VAL A 71 8.52 -8.94 4.12
C VAL A 71 7.72 -9.70 3.07
N TRP A 72 7.44 -9.10 1.92
CA TRP A 72 6.79 -9.76 0.78
C TRP A 72 7.64 -10.92 0.24
N GLU A 73 8.93 -10.70 -0.03
CA GLU A 73 9.82 -11.75 -0.55
C GLU A 73 9.94 -12.92 0.42
N LYS A 74 10.14 -12.65 1.72
CA LYS A 74 10.18 -13.69 2.77
C LYS A 74 8.83 -14.38 2.95
N GLY A 75 7.75 -13.60 2.94
CA GLY A 75 6.38 -14.08 3.07
C GLY A 75 5.99 -14.97 1.90
N ALA A 76 6.35 -14.60 0.68
CA ALA A 76 6.03 -15.34 -0.54
C ALA A 76 6.69 -16.71 -0.59
N VAL A 77 7.94 -16.83 -0.13
CA VAL A 77 8.60 -18.13 0.00
C VAL A 77 7.81 -19.03 0.94
N ARG A 78 7.51 -18.54 2.15
CA ARG A 78 6.75 -19.30 3.15
C ARG A 78 5.34 -19.65 2.68
N PHE A 79 4.63 -18.71 2.04
CA PHE A 79 3.28 -18.94 1.51
C PHE A 79 3.29 -20.01 0.43
N ARG A 80 4.28 -19.99 -0.46
CA ARG A 80 4.45 -21.02 -1.50
C ARG A 80 4.75 -22.39 -0.89
N GLU A 81 5.56 -22.46 0.17
CA GLU A 81 5.86 -23.70 0.89
C GLU A 81 4.65 -24.26 1.64
N GLU A 82 3.83 -23.41 2.26
CA GLU A 82 2.68 -23.84 3.08
C GLU A 82 1.40 -24.08 2.23
N GLN A 83 1.11 -23.23 1.25
CA GLN A 83 -0.14 -23.24 0.47
C GLN A 83 0.03 -23.79 -0.96
N GLY A 84 1.27 -23.90 -1.46
CA GLY A 84 1.55 -24.44 -2.80
C GLY A 84 1.24 -23.47 -3.96
N HIS A 85 0.90 -22.21 -3.69
CA HIS A 85 0.68 -21.18 -4.70
C HIS A 85 1.35 -19.85 -4.34
N GLU A 86 1.49 -18.97 -5.31
CA GLU A 86 2.06 -17.63 -5.09
C GLU A 86 1.07 -16.78 -4.28
N PRO A 87 1.55 -15.99 -3.30
CA PRO A 87 0.69 -15.07 -2.57
C PRO A 87 0.11 -14.02 -3.52
N ASP A 88 -1.09 -13.55 -3.23
CA ASP A 88 -1.70 -12.46 -3.98
C ASP A 88 -1.19 -11.10 -3.44
N PRO A 89 -0.63 -10.22 -4.30
CA PRO A 89 -0.08 -8.94 -3.86
C PRO A 89 -1.15 -7.99 -3.30
N ALA A 90 -2.38 -8.05 -3.80
CA ALA A 90 -3.49 -7.25 -3.26
C ALA A 90 -3.98 -7.80 -1.92
N GLU A 91 -3.94 -9.12 -1.71
CA GLU A 91 -4.20 -9.74 -0.41
C GLU A 91 -3.13 -9.38 0.61
N PHE A 92 -1.85 -9.35 0.22
CA PHE A 92 -0.78 -8.90 1.10
C PHE A 92 -0.94 -7.43 1.51
N ALA A 93 -1.21 -6.53 0.55
CA ALA A 93 -1.50 -5.14 0.84
C ALA A 93 -2.69 -5.00 1.80
N ARG A 94 -3.74 -5.78 1.58
CA ARG A 94 -4.90 -5.87 2.47
C ARG A 94 -4.52 -6.32 3.89
N ILE A 95 -3.77 -7.41 4.05
CA ILE A 95 -3.40 -7.95 5.36
C ILE A 95 -2.47 -6.98 6.09
N PHE A 96 -1.51 -6.39 5.38
CA PHE A 96 -0.61 -5.37 5.91
C PHE A 96 -1.41 -4.18 6.46
N ASN A 97 -2.37 -3.69 5.68
CA ASN A 97 -3.24 -2.59 6.09
C ASN A 97 -4.12 -2.95 7.29
N ASP A 98 -4.70 -4.16 7.30
CA ASP A 98 -5.53 -4.64 8.42
C ASP A 98 -4.72 -4.78 9.71
N THR A 99 -3.46 -5.25 9.60
CA THR A 99 -2.55 -5.45 10.74
C THR A 99 -2.03 -4.13 11.31
N ASN A 100 -1.72 -3.15 10.46
CA ASN A 100 -1.23 -1.84 10.90
C ASN A 100 -2.36 -0.89 11.30
N PHE A 101 -3.54 -1.06 10.72
CA PHE A 101 -4.74 -0.26 10.99
C PHE A 101 -5.92 -1.15 11.41
N PRO A 102 -5.78 -1.92 12.51
CA PRO A 102 -6.92 -2.64 13.06
C PRO A 102 -7.92 -1.61 13.58
N HIS A 103 -9.19 -1.75 13.21
CA HIS A 103 -10.28 -0.94 13.76
C HIS A 103 -10.59 -1.30 15.20
#